data_AF-A0A5D2V762-F1
#
_entry.id   AF-A0A5D2V762-F1
#
_cell.length_a   1.000
_cell.length_b   1.000
_cell.length_c   1.000
_cell.angle_alpha   90.00
_cell.angle_beta   90.00
_cell.angle_gamma   90.00
#
_symmetry.space_group_name_H-M   'P 1'
#
loop_
_entity.id
_entity.type
_entity.pdbx_description
1 polymer ?
#
loop_
_entity_poly.entity_id
_entity_poly.type
_entity_poly.pdbx_seq_one_letter_code
_entity_poly.pdbx_strand_id
1 'polypeptide(L)'
;MPRLEARWFIDVSEKNEDKNPIILELAILDYNIVQSTHLEDFRYASTWWKELGLGESLGFARDRIMSNFLWSVGMVITPQDTKSRRIQTKVNALVTCLDDVYDVYGTLDELELLTDVIERFAHMILSTLENSYQSLWTDLCKAYLLEAKWYYNGYTPTLKEYLDNAWISITGHVMLAHTYLATHHITEEGLRNFQEYYPDIIYHANILVRLVNDLGTSSVSNTHNIILVSIQCYMYESGASEEEARKHIWKLIDAEWKKINEDQMTKSLFSRKYIEMAISHARVSIMIYQKDDGFGIEDNEIMDKVLSLFVHPIILPK
;
A
#
# COMPACT_ATOMS: atom_id res chain seq x y z
N MET A 1 -2.53 -7.59 10.48
CA MET A 1 -1.50 -8.13 9.54
C MET A 1 -1.01 -9.49 10.07
N PRO A 2 -1.04 -10.58 9.28
CA PRO A 2 -0.84 -11.94 9.82
C PRO A 2 0.42 -12.19 10.64
N ARG A 3 1.56 -11.57 10.30
CA ARG A 3 2.80 -11.72 11.08
C ARG A 3 2.73 -11.05 12.46
N LEU A 4 2.04 -9.92 12.58
CA LEU A 4 1.81 -9.27 13.88
C LEU A 4 0.82 -10.09 14.72
N GLU A 5 -0.27 -10.59 14.10
CA GLU A 5 -1.23 -11.47 14.79
C GLU A 5 -0.56 -12.75 15.29
N ALA A 6 0.30 -13.37 14.47
CA ALA A 6 1.05 -14.55 14.87
C ALA A 6 1.96 -14.28 16.06
N ARG A 7 2.63 -13.12 16.09
CA ARG A 7 3.47 -12.73 17.23
C ARG A 7 2.66 -12.61 18.50
N TRP A 8 1.57 -11.83 18.44
CA TRP A 8 0.67 -11.65 19.57
C TRP A 8 0.10 -12.99 20.06
N PHE A 9 -0.29 -13.87 19.13
CA PHE A 9 -0.87 -15.15 19.47
C PHE A 9 0.15 -16.12 20.10
N ILE A 10 1.43 -16.04 19.74
CA ILE A 10 2.51 -16.78 20.42
C ILE A 10 2.61 -16.32 21.88
N ASP A 11 2.63 -15.01 22.13
CA ASP A 11 2.73 -14.44 23.48
C ASP A 11 1.50 -14.81 24.36
N VAL A 12 0.31 -14.91 23.75
CA VAL A 12 -0.92 -15.40 24.42
C VAL A 12 -0.84 -16.90 24.69
N SER A 13 -0.42 -17.69 23.69
CA SER A 13 -0.32 -19.15 23.79
C SER A 13 0.69 -19.58 24.86
N GLU A 14 1.78 -18.84 25.04
CA GLU A 14 2.77 -19.11 26.09
C GLU A 14 2.17 -19.02 27.50
N LYS A 15 1.21 -18.11 27.72
CA LYS A 15 0.55 -17.93 29.02
C LYS A 15 -0.59 -18.92 29.28
N ASN A 16 -0.99 -19.68 28.27
CA ASN A 16 -2.06 -20.67 28.40
C ASN A 16 -1.52 -21.94 29.12
N GLU A 17 -2.27 -22.40 30.13
CA GLU A 17 -1.94 -23.60 30.90
C GLU A 17 -2.13 -24.89 30.07
N ASP A 18 -3.12 -24.90 29.16
CA ASP A 18 -3.46 -26.05 28.31
C ASP A 18 -2.68 -26.06 26.98
N LYS A 19 -1.61 -25.26 26.88
CA LYS A 19 -0.84 -25.13 25.64
C LYS A 19 -0.19 -26.46 25.24
N ASN A 20 -0.17 -26.72 23.93
CA ASN A 20 0.68 -27.77 23.39
C ASN A 20 2.12 -27.24 23.25
N PRO A 21 3.09 -27.74 24.04
CA PRO A 21 4.44 -27.19 24.05
C PRO A 21 5.18 -27.38 22.71
N ILE A 22 4.90 -28.47 21.99
CA ILE A 22 5.51 -28.75 20.68
C ILE A 22 5.03 -27.72 19.65
N ILE A 23 3.74 -27.38 19.66
CA ILE A 23 3.19 -26.38 18.74
C ILE A 23 3.76 -24.99 19.05
N LEU A 24 3.88 -24.64 20.33
CA LEU A 24 4.47 -23.36 20.74
C LEU A 24 5.94 -23.25 20.32
N GLU A 25 6.74 -24.28 20.58
CA GLU A 25 8.15 -24.32 20.19
C GLU A 25 8.31 -24.20 18.67
N LEU A 26 7.51 -24.95 17.90
CA LEU A 26 7.50 -24.87 16.45
C LEU A 26 7.14 -23.46 15.95
N ALA A 27 6.12 -22.84 16.55
CA ALA A 27 5.70 -21.49 16.19
C ALA A 27 6.81 -20.45 16.45
N ILE A 28 7.53 -20.57 17.58
CA ILE A 28 8.65 -19.69 17.92
C ILE A 28 9.81 -19.87 16.95
N LEU A 29 10.18 -21.12 16.65
CA LEU A 29 11.26 -21.44 15.70
C LEU A 29 10.94 -20.92 14.30
N ASP A 30 9.75 -21.22 13.77
CA ASP A 30 9.30 -20.71 12.47
C ASP A 30 9.29 -19.18 12.46
N TYR A 31 8.77 -18.55 13.51
CA TYR A 31 8.72 -17.09 13.61
C TYR A 31 10.11 -16.47 13.47
N ASN A 32 11.09 -16.99 14.21
CA ASN A 32 12.46 -16.49 14.22
C ASN A 32 13.20 -16.77 12.90
N ILE A 33 12.98 -17.93 12.26
CA ILE A 33 13.54 -18.25 10.94
C ILE A 33 13.03 -17.24 9.90
N VAL A 34 11.72 -17.02 9.85
CA VAL A 34 11.10 -16.06 8.92
C VAL A 34 11.55 -14.62 9.20
N GLN A 35 11.70 -14.24 10.47
CA GLN A 35 12.24 -12.93 10.85
C GLN A 35 13.65 -12.73 10.28
N SER A 36 14.52 -13.74 10.34
CA SER A 36 15.87 -13.69 9.75
C SER A 36 15.81 -13.43 8.24
N THR A 37 14.93 -14.14 7.51
CA THR A 37 14.73 -13.91 6.07
C THR A 37 14.28 -12.49 5.75
N HIS A 38 13.33 -11.94 6.53
CA HIS A 38 12.90 -10.56 6.35
C HIS A 38 14.03 -9.56 6.62
N LEU A 39 14.87 -9.80 7.62
CA LEU A 39 15.99 -8.92 7.91
C LEU A 39 17.02 -8.90 6.76
N GLU A 40 17.26 -10.04 6.12
CA GLU A 40 18.09 -10.11 4.91
C GLU A 40 17.46 -9.35 3.73
N ASP A 41 16.15 -9.47 3.53
CA ASP A 41 15.43 -8.73 2.51
C ASP A 41 15.48 -7.22 2.74
N PHE A 42 15.33 -6.78 3.99
CA PHE A 42 15.46 -5.38 4.37
C PHE A 42 16.87 -4.86 4.14
N ARG A 43 17.91 -5.61 4.55
CA ARG A 43 19.31 -5.23 4.29
C ARG A 43 19.55 -5.02 2.80
N TYR A 44 19.04 -5.92 1.96
CA TYR A 44 19.15 -5.78 0.50
C TYR A 44 18.46 -4.52 -0.01
N ALA A 45 17.21 -4.28 0.40
CA ALA A 45 16.45 -3.10 -0.03
C ALA A 45 17.08 -1.79 0.47
N SER A 46 17.53 -1.75 1.73
CA SER A 46 18.19 -0.59 2.32
C SER A 46 19.53 -0.27 1.64
N THR A 47 20.36 -1.27 1.34
CA THR A 47 21.59 -1.06 0.59
C THR A 47 21.30 -0.50 -0.80
N TRP A 48 20.33 -1.09 -1.52
CA TRP A 48 19.92 -0.57 -2.83
C TRP A 48 19.44 0.89 -2.75
N TRP A 49 18.65 1.24 -1.72
CA TRP A 49 18.13 2.59 -1.56
C TRP A 49 19.25 3.61 -1.33
N LYS A 50 20.24 3.25 -0.50
CA LYS A 50 21.45 4.06 -0.25
C LYS A 50 22.29 4.22 -1.51
N GLU A 51 22.53 3.14 -2.26
CA GLU A 51 23.31 3.17 -3.51
C GLU A 51 22.62 4.00 -4.60
N LEU A 52 21.28 3.98 -4.64
CA LEU A 52 20.51 4.78 -5.56
C LEU A 52 20.61 6.29 -5.25
N GLY A 53 20.81 6.66 -3.98
CA GLY A 53 21.05 8.05 -3.55
C GLY A 53 19.84 8.98 -3.65
N LEU A 54 18.64 8.47 -3.97
CA LEU A 54 17.44 9.31 -4.09
C LEU A 54 17.02 9.93 -2.76
N GLY A 55 17.12 9.19 -1.65
CA GLY A 55 16.80 9.74 -0.33
C GLY A 55 17.69 10.91 0.11
N GLU A 56 18.93 10.98 -0.40
CA GLU A 56 19.85 12.09 -0.12
C GLU A 56 19.70 13.25 -1.12
N SER A 57 19.44 12.92 -2.40
CA SER A 57 19.32 13.92 -3.48
C SER A 57 17.97 14.60 -3.54
N LEU A 58 16.88 13.92 -3.17
CA LEU A 58 15.54 14.45 -3.07
C LEU A 58 15.24 14.88 -1.63
N GLY A 59 15.90 15.95 -1.16
CA GLY A 59 15.75 16.41 0.22
C GLY A 59 14.33 16.85 0.64
N PHE A 60 13.41 16.97 -0.32
CA PHE A 60 11.98 17.21 -0.07
C PHE A 60 11.18 15.90 0.16
N ALA A 61 11.67 14.77 -0.37
CA ALA A 61 10.98 13.50 -0.34
C ALA A 61 11.23 12.78 1.00
N ARG A 62 10.22 12.07 1.48
CA ARG A 62 10.25 11.34 2.74
C ARG A 62 11.12 10.08 2.60
N ASP A 63 12.19 9.96 3.38
CA ASP A 63 12.96 8.71 3.48
C ASP A 63 12.24 7.70 4.38
N ARG A 64 11.48 6.80 3.74
CA ARG A 64 10.58 5.84 4.41
C ARG A 64 10.88 4.39 4.05
N ILE A 65 12.14 4.04 3.78
CA ILE A 65 12.49 2.68 3.32
C ILE A 65 12.03 1.58 4.28
N MET A 66 12.04 1.83 5.60
CA MET A 66 11.53 0.87 6.59
C MET A 66 10.00 0.72 6.53
N SER A 67 9.24 1.82 6.45
CA SER A 67 7.77 1.77 6.30
C SER A 67 7.37 1.09 4.99
N ASN A 68 8.09 1.39 3.90
CA ASN A 68 7.92 0.74 2.60
C ASN A 68 8.19 -0.77 2.66
N PHE A 69 9.20 -1.18 3.43
CA PHE A 69 9.50 -2.59 3.67
C PHE A 69 8.44 -3.27 4.54
N LEU A 70 8.00 -2.63 5.63
CA LEU A 70 6.92 -3.12 6.49
C LEU A 70 5.64 -3.38 5.67
N TRP A 71 5.28 -2.45 4.79
CA TRP A 71 4.15 -2.61 3.89
C TRP A 71 4.32 -3.83 2.96
N SER A 72 5.52 -3.99 2.39
CA SER A 72 5.85 -5.11 1.50
C SER A 72 5.76 -6.47 2.21
N VAL A 73 6.24 -6.57 3.45
CA VAL A 73 6.14 -7.80 4.28
C VAL A 73 4.68 -8.11 4.58
N GLY A 74 3.88 -7.09 4.84
CA GLY A 74 2.47 -7.28 5.14
C GLY A 74 1.65 -7.72 3.93
N MET A 75 2.01 -7.30 2.71
CA MET A 75 1.40 -7.77 1.46
C MET A 75 1.88 -9.16 1.04
N VAL A 76 3.20 -9.38 1.05
CA VAL A 76 3.85 -10.62 0.59
C VAL A 76 4.22 -11.47 1.81
N ILE A 77 3.21 -12.15 2.35
CA ILE A 77 3.28 -12.87 3.64
C ILE A 77 4.18 -14.11 3.56
N THR A 78 4.26 -14.76 2.40
CA THR A 78 4.96 -16.03 2.21
C THR A 78 6.48 -15.84 2.34
N PRO A 79 7.16 -16.48 3.31
CA PRO A 79 8.58 -16.26 3.57
C PRO A 79 9.50 -16.54 2.37
N GLN A 80 9.11 -17.46 1.49
CA GLN A 80 9.91 -17.87 0.32
C GLN A 80 9.87 -16.83 -0.81
N ASP A 81 8.94 -15.88 -0.80
CA ASP A 81 8.76 -14.87 -1.85
C ASP A 81 9.67 -13.64 -1.67
N THR A 82 10.93 -13.89 -1.30
CA THR A 82 11.97 -12.87 -1.08
C THR A 82 12.11 -11.93 -2.29
N LYS A 83 12.10 -12.48 -3.51
CA LYS A 83 12.20 -11.67 -4.73
C LYS A 83 11.04 -10.68 -4.84
N SER A 84 9.82 -11.13 -4.61
CA SER A 84 8.62 -10.29 -4.67
C SER A 84 8.65 -9.23 -3.59
N ARG A 85 9.01 -9.55 -2.34
CA ARG A 85 9.16 -8.55 -1.27
C ARG A 85 10.18 -7.47 -1.63
N ARG A 86 11.36 -7.86 -2.12
CA ARG A 86 12.41 -6.90 -2.49
C ARG A 86 11.95 -5.99 -3.62
N ILE A 87 11.35 -6.54 -4.69
CA ILE A 87 10.80 -5.73 -5.79
C ILE A 87 9.73 -4.79 -5.26
N GLN A 88 8.81 -5.28 -4.44
CA GLN A 88 7.72 -4.49 -3.88
C GLN A 88 8.23 -3.32 -3.04
N THR A 89 9.26 -3.54 -2.20
CA THR A 89 9.85 -2.45 -1.40
C THR A 89 10.49 -1.38 -2.26
N LYS A 90 11.12 -1.77 -3.37
CA LYS A 90 11.69 -0.81 -4.33
C LYS A 90 10.61 0.01 -5.02
N VAL A 91 9.55 -0.65 -5.49
CA VAL A 91 8.40 0.01 -6.11
C VAL A 91 7.77 0.99 -5.12
N ASN A 92 7.50 0.55 -3.89
CA ASN A 92 6.96 1.39 -2.82
C ASN A 92 7.82 2.64 -2.57
N ALA A 93 9.15 2.49 -2.46
CA ALA A 93 10.03 3.63 -2.25
C ALA A 93 10.01 4.64 -3.41
N LEU A 94 9.96 4.15 -4.66
CA LEU A 94 9.90 4.99 -5.85
C LEU A 94 8.56 5.73 -5.96
N VAL A 95 7.44 5.05 -5.70
CA VAL A 95 6.13 5.70 -5.74
C VAL A 95 5.97 6.72 -4.62
N THR A 96 6.52 6.49 -3.42
CA THR A 96 6.51 7.51 -2.35
C THR A 96 7.28 8.76 -2.75
N CYS A 97 8.43 8.62 -3.44
CA CYS A 97 9.14 9.79 -3.95
C CYS A 97 8.36 10.51 -5.05
N LEU A 98 7.66 9.76 -5.90
CA LEU A 98 6.81 10.33 -6.94
C LEU A 98 5.62 11.08 -6.34
N ASP A 99 4.95 10.50 -5.34
CA ASP A 99 3.90 11.11 -4.52
C ASP A 99 4.36 12.47 -3.96
N ASP A 100 5.55 12.51 -3.33
CA ASP A 100 6.13 13.75 -2.79
C ASP A 100 6.43 14.81 -3.87
N VAL A 101 6.72 14.39 -5.10
CA VAL A 101 6.87 15.33 -6.23
C VAL A 101 5.54 16.02 -6.53
N TYR A 102 4.43 15.28 -6.59
CA TYR A 102 3.11 15.83 -6.91
C TYR A 102 2.49 16.61 -5.74
N ASP A 103 2.74 16.20 -4.50
CA ASP A 103 2.08 16.77 -3.32
C ASP A 103 2.83 17.96 -2.71
N VAL A 104 4.16 17.93 -2.74
CA VAL A 104 4.98 18.87 -1.95
C VAL A 104 5.85 19.76 -2.83
N TYR A 105 6.47 19.19 -3.86
CA TYR A 105 7.57 19.86 -4.56
C TYR A 105 7.17 20.58 -5.85
N GLY A 106 6.44 19.91 -6.73
CA GLY A 106 6.19 20.39 -8.08
C GLY A 106 5.17 21.51 -8.16
N THR A 107 5.47 22.51 -8.98
CA THR A 107 4.45 23.47 -9.44
C THR A 107 3.52 22.80 -10.46
N LEU A 108 2.29 23.29 -10.63
CA LEU A 108 1.34 22.68 -11.56
C LEU A 108 1.92 22.54 -12.99
N ASP A 109 2.61 23.57 -13.51
CA ASP A 109 3.24 23.53 -14.83
C ASP A 109 4.32 22.44 -14.94
N GLU A 110 5.13 22.25 -13.88
CA GLU A 110 6.14 21.20 -13.82
C GLU A 110 5.52 19.80 -13.74
N LEU A 111 4.43 19.65 -12.99
CA LEU A 111 3.70 18.38 -12.86
C LEU A 111 3.02 17.99 -14.17
N GLU A 112 2.47 18.96 -14.92
CA GLU A 112 1.96 18.72 -16.26
C GLU A 112 3.06 18.23 -17.20
N LEU A 113 4.23 18.88 -17.17
CA LEU A 113 5.38 18.47 -17.98
C LEU A 113 5.90 17.07 -17.60
N LEU A 114 5.97 16.76 -16.30
CA LEU A 114 6.39 15.46 -15.80
C LEU A 114 5.45 14.35 -16.28
N THR A 115 4.13 14.53 -16.10
CA THR A 115 3.12 13.56 -16.54
C THR A 115 3.22 13.32 -18.05
N ASP A 116 3.38 14.39 -18.84
CA ASP A 116 3.49 14.33 -20.30
C ASP A 116 4.79 13.63 -20.76
N VAL A 117 5.91 13.82 -20.04
CA VAL A 117 7.15 13.05 -20.30
C VAL A 117 6.97 11.56 -20.02
N ILE A 118 6.32 11.21 -18.90
CA ILE A 118 6.08 9.80 -18.52
C ILE A 118 5.14 9.13 -19.54
N GLU A 119 4.07 9.81 -19.95
CA GLU A 119 3.14 9.32 -20.96
C GLU A 119 3.83 9.08 -22.31
N ARG A 120 4.65 10.03 -22.79
CA ARG A 120 5.43 9.85 -24.02
C ARG A 120 6.44 8.71 -23.92
N PHE A 121 7.11 8.59 -22.78
CA PHE A 121 8.08 7.52 -22.55
C PHE A 121 7.40 6.14 -22.56
N ALA A 122 6.23 6.03 -21.93
CA ALA A 122 5.38 4.85 -21.99
C ALA A 122 4.99 4.52 -23.43
N HIS A 123 4.47 5.48 -24.21
CA HIS A 123 4.11 5.25 -25.62
C HIS A 123 5.30 4.82 -26.49
N MET A 124 6.47 5.44 -26.30
CA MET A 124 7.69 5.09 -27.03
C MET A 124 8.06 3.63 -26.78
N ILE A 125 8.08 3.19 -25.53
CA ILE A 125 8.48 1.82 -25.21
C ILE A 125 7.40 0.82 -25.60
N LEU A 126 6.11 1.14 -25.43
CA LEU A 126 4.99 0.32 -25.91
C LEU A 126 5.05 0.06 -27.42
N SER A 127 5.55 1.02 -28.20
CA SER A 127 5.75 0.81 -29.64
C SER A 127 6.93 -0.13 -29.98
N THR A 128 7.80 -0.42 -29.01
CA THR A 128 9.03 -1.22 -29.19
C THR A 128 9.00 -2.56 -28.47
N LEU A 129 8.23 -2.67 -27.39
CA LEU A 129 7.99 -3.85 -26.57
C LEU A 129 6.48 -3.93 -26.40
N GLU A 130 5.84 -5.03 -26.78
CA GLU A 130 4.40 -5.29 -26.57
C GLU A 130 4.04 -5.40 -25.06
N ASN A 131 4.44 -4.42 -24.24
CA ASN A 131 4.43 -4.49 -22.78
C ASN A 131 3.70 -3.29 -22.17
N SER A 132 2.40 -3.47 -21.97
CA SER A 132 1.42 -2.54 -21.38
C SER A 132 1.70 -1.99 -19.97
N TYR A 133 2.68 -2.49 -19.21
CA TYR A 133 2.86 -2.16 -17.79
C TYR A 133 3.22 -0.70 -17.52
N GLN A 134 3.60 0.03 -18.56
CA GLN A 134 3.87 1.45 -18.50
C GLN A 134 2.59 2.30 -18.47
N SER A 135 1.45 1.74 -18.88
CA SER A 135 0.17 2.40 -18.71
C SER A 135 -0.14 2.59 -17.22
N LEU A 136 0.21 1.63 -16.36
CA LEU A 136 -0.06 1.70 -14.91
C LEU A 136 0.59 2.92 -14.23
N TRP A 137 1.86 3.18 -14.56
CA TRP A 137 2.59 4.34 -14.04
C TRP A 137 2.07 5.64 -14.65
N THR A 138 1.66 5.60 -15.93
CA THR A 138 1.03 6.74 -16.60
C THR A 138 -0.32 7.08 -15.95
N ASP A 139 -1.15 6.08 -15.67
CA ASP A 139 -2.44 6.21 -14.99
C ASP A 139 -2.24 6.79 -13.59
N LEU A 140 -1.22 6.32 -12.87
CA LEU A 140 -0.86 6.87 -11.56
C LEU A 140 -0.49 8.36 -11.64
N CYS A 141 0.40 8.74 -12.56
CA CYS A 141 0.81 10.13 -12.74
C CYS A 141 -0.36 11.03 -13.17
N LYS A 142 -1.26 10.52 -14.01
CA LYS A 142 -2.49 11.23 -14.41
C LYS A 142 -3.43 11.41 -13.21
N ALA A 143 -3.56 10.40 -12.35
CA ALA A 143 -4.38 10.47 -11.15
C ALA A 143 -3.83 11.48 -10.15
N TYR A 144 -2.51 11.49 -9.91
CA TYR A 144 -1.84 12.51 -9.10
C TYR A 144 -1.97 13.91 -9.69
N LEU A 145 -1.79 14.06 -11.00
CA LEU A 145 -1.96 15.35 -11.67
C LEU A 145 -3.40 15.87 -11.54
N LEU A 146 -4.41 14.99 -11.58
CA LEU A 146 -5.80 15.39 -11.39
C LEU A 146 -6.04 15.89 -9.96
N GLU A 147 -5.50 15.23 -8.94
CA GLU A 147 -5.58 15.70 -7.54
C GLU A 147 -4.86 17.04 -7.36
N ALA A 148 -3.67 17.20 -7.95
CA ALA A 148 -2.97 18.48 -7.96
C ALA A 148 -3.81 19.58 -8.63
N LYS A 149 -4.45 19.29 -9.78
CA LYS A 149 -5.35 20.24 -10.46
C LYS A 149 -6.53 20.64 -9.59
N TRP A 150 -7.13 19.70 -8.86
CA TRP A 150 -8.20 20.02 -7.92
C TRP A 150 -7.70 20.94 -6.81
N TYR A 151 -6.53 20.66 -6.23
CA TYR A 151 -5.91 21.48 -5.20
C TYR A 151 -5.61 22.90 -5.69
N TYR A 152 -4.88 23.05 -6.81
CA TYR A 152 -4.48 24.37 -7.34
C TYR A 152 -5.67 25.24 -7.77
N ASN A 153 -6.76 24.63 -8.21
CA ASN A 153 -7.98 25.36 -8.62
C ASN A 153 -8.99 25.56 -7.47
N GLY A 154 -8.70 25.04 -6.26
CA GLY A 154 -9.65 25.07 -5.14
C GLY A 154 -10.95 24.31 -5.44
N TYR A 155 -10.90 23.32 -6.33
CA TYR A 155 -12.06 22.51 -6.70
C TYR A 155 -12.24 21.37 -5.69
N THR A 156 -13.45 21.22 -5.17
CA THR A 156 -13.84 20.09 -4.32
C THR A 156 -14.75 19.16 -5.13
N PRO A 157 -14.29 17.95 -5.50
CA PRO A 157 -15.10 16.97 -6.21
C PRO A 157 -16.21 16.41 -5.34
N THR A 158 -17.20 15.77 -5.96
CA THR A 158 -18.13 14.87 -5.24
C THR A 158 -17.38 13.67 -4.68
N LEU A 159 -17.90 12.98 -3.66
CA LEU A 159 -17.23 11.80 -3.11
C LEU A 159 -17.03 10.72 -4.18
N LYS A 160 -17.99 10.56 -5.08
CA LYS A 160 -17.88 9.60 -6.17
C LYS A 160 -16.77 9.98 -7.16
N GLU A 161 -16.78 11.22 -7.65
CA GLU A 161 -15.74 11.73 -8.57
C GLU A 161 -14.34 11.60 -7.95
N TYR A 162 -14.23 11.90 -6.65
CA TYR A 162 -13.01 11.69 -5.89
C TYR A 162 -12.56 10.23 -5.93
N LEU A 163 -13.43 9.30 -5.52
CA LEU A 163 -13.10 7.88 -5.45
C LEU A 163 -12.83 7.23 -6.81
N ASP A 164 -13.45 7.72 -7.88
CA ASP A 164 -13.21 7.26 -9.26
C ASP A 164 -11.75 7.52 -9.69
N ASN A 165 -11.07 8.51 -9.10
CA ASN A 165 -9.64 8.78 -9.28
C ASN A 165 -8.79 8.17 -8.16
N ALA A 166 -9.25 8.25 -6.91
CA ALA A 166 -8.44 8.01 -5.73
C ALA A 166 -8.02 6.55 -5.53
N TRP A 167 -8.74 5.60 -6.12
CA TRP A 167 -8.33 4.19 -6.12
C TRP A 167 -7.09 3.94 -7.00
N ILE A 168 -6.78 4.85 -7.92
CA ILE A 168 -5.54 4.85 -8.71
C ILE A 168 -4.45 5.62 -7.97
N SER A 169 -4.75 6.83 -7.44
CA SER A 169 -3.73 7.66 -6.75
C SER A 169 -3.16 6.99 -5.49
N ILE A 170 -3.94 6.11 -4.83
CA ILE A 170 -3.45 5.30 -3.70
C ILE A 170 -2.41 4.22 -4.11
N THR A 171 -2.09 4.11 -5.41
CA THR A 171 -0.94 3.37 -5.97
C THR A 171 -0.99 1.84 -5.90
N GLY A 172 -1.95 1.25 -5.18
CA GLY A 172 -1.96 -0.19 -4.99
C GLY A 172 -2.15 -1.00 -6.28
N HIS A 173 -2.71 -0.43 -7.36
CA HIS A 173 -2.74 -1.08 -8.68
C HIS A 173 -1.34 -1.30 -9.27
N VAL A 174 -0.44 -0.31 -9.19
CA VAL A 174 0.98 -0.44 -9.57
C VAL A 174 1.64 -1.50 -8.68
N MET A 175 1.42 -1.42 -7.38
CA MET A 175 2.02 -2.34 -6.40
C MET A 175 1.62 -3.81 -6.68
N LEU A 176 0.32 -4.06 -6.83
CA LEU A 176 -0.20 -5.39 -7.07
C LEU A 176 0.21 -5.95 -8.43
N ALA A 177 0.29 -5.11 -9.47
CA ALA A 177 0.83 -5.51 -10.77
C ALA A 177 2.29 -5.95 -10.71
N HIS A 178 3.16 -5.21 -10.00
CA HIS A 178 4.57 -5.60 -9.83
C HIS A 178 4.70 -6.87 -8.99
N THR A 179 3.85 -7.03 -7.98
CA THR A 179 3.77 -8.28 -7.20
C THR A 179 3.39 -9.45 -8.11
N TYR A 180 2.39 -9.29 -8.99
CA TYR A 180 1.98 -10.33 -9.95
C TYR A 180 3.13 -10.75 -10.86
N LEU A 181 3.85 -9.78 -11.43
CA LEU A 181 5.04 -10.01 -12.27
C LEU A 181 6.20 -10.66 -11.53
N ALA A 182 6.29 -10.45 -10.22
CA ALA A 182 7.31 -11.09 -9.40
C ALA A 182 6.95 -12.53 -9.02
N THR A 183 5.71 -12.98 -9.26
CA THR A 183 5.30 -14.37 -9.00
C THR A 183 5.75 -15.32 -10.11
N HIS A 184 5.88 -16.61 -9.80
CA HIS A 184 6.22 -17.67 -10.76
C HIS A 184 5.03 -18.15 -11.62
N HIS A 185 3.87 -17.46 -11.58
CA HIS A 185 2.61 -17.91 -12.18
C HIS A 185 1.94 -16.83 -13.04
N ILE A 186 2.72 -16.23 -13.94
CA ILE A 186 2.24 -15.21 -14.89
C ILE A 186 1.49 -15.91 -16.04
N THR A 187 0.30 -15.42 -16.40
CA THR A 187 -0.50 -15.89 -17.54
C THR A 187 -0.82 -14.73 -18.47
N GLU A 188 -0.86 -14.96 -19.79
CA GLU A 188 -1.20 -13.91 -20.78
C GLU A 188 -2.58 -13.29 -20.51
N GLU A 189 -3.54 -14.09 -20.05
CA GLU A 189 -4.86 -13.61 -19.65
C GLU A 189 -4.82 -12.72 -18.41
N GLY A 190 -4.02 -13.09 -17.41
CA GLY A 190 -3.79 -12.26 -16.23
C GLY A 190 -3.14 -10.93 -16.62
N LEU A 191 -2.13 -10.95 -17.50
CA LEU A 191 -1.50 -9.76 -18.06
C LEU A 191 -2.54 -8.84 -18.72
N ARG A 192 -3.39 -9.37 -19.62
CA ARG A 192 -4.45 -8.60 -20.29
C ARG A 192 -5.49 -8.00 -19.34
N ASN A 193 -5.82 -8.69 -18.24
CA ASN A 193 -6.78 -8.15 -17.27
C ASN A 193 -6.28 -6.87 -16.59
N PHE A 194 -4.97 -6.75 -16.32
CA PHE A 194 -4.39 -5.47 -15.84
C PHE A 194 -4.40 -4.38 -16.91
N GLN A 195 -4.51 -4.74 -18.19
CA GLN A 195 -4.46 -3.80 -19.31
C GLN A 195 -5.82 -3.18 -19.61
N GLU A 196 -6.86 -4.01 -19.61
CA GLU A 196 -8.15 -3.63 -20.21
C GLU A 196 -9.20 -3.22 -19.18
N TYR A 197 -9.25 -3.88 -18.00
CA TYR A 197 -10.39 -3.74 -17.10
C TYR A 197 -10.04 -3.50 -15.64
N TYR A 198 -8.81 -3.78 -15.21
CA TYR A 198 -8.41 -3.96 -13.81
C TYR A 198 -9.30 -5.01 -13.09
N PRO A 199 -8.73 -6.02 -12.42
CA PRO A 199 -9.54 -6.97 -11.67
C PRO A 199 -10.34 -6.30 -10.55
N ASP A 200 -11.61 -6.67 -10.37
CA ASP A 200 -12.49 -6.10 -9.32
C ASP A 200 -11.86 -6.14 -7.92
N ILE A 201 -11.19 -7.25 -7.58
CA ILE A 201 -10.46 -7.40 -6.32
C ILE A 201 -9.38 -6.33 -6.11
N ILE A 202 -8.72 -5.86 -7.17
CA ILE A 202 -7.75 -4.76 -7.10
C ILE A 202 -8.48 -3.47 -6.81
N TYR A 203 -9.55 -3.18 -7.56
CA TYR A 203 -10.35 -1.98 -7.34
C TYR A 203 -10.87 -1.90 -5.90
N HIS A 204 -11.52 -2.95 -5.40
CA HIS A 204 -12.09 -3.00 -4.04
C HIS A 204 -11.01 -2.90 -2.96
N ALA A 205 -9.87 -3.59 -3.13
CA ALA A 205 -8.75 -3.46 -2.19
C ALA A 205 -8.20 -2.02 -2.15
N ASN A 206 -8.08 -1.35 -3.30
CA ASN A 206 -7.56 0.01 -3.38
C ASN A 206 -8.54 1.05 -2.83
N ILE A 207 -9.83 0.94 -3.11
CA ILE A 207 -10.85 1.82 -2.49
C ILE A 207 -10.75 1.69 -0.97
N LEU A 208 -10.68 0.47 -0.43
CA LEU A 208 -10.56 0.26 1.00
C LEU A 208 -9.28 0.91 1.56
N VAL A 209 -8.13 0.69 0.92
CA VAL A 209 -6.86 1.29 1.34
C VAL A 209 -6.95 2.80 1.32
N ARG A 210 -7.55 3.40 0.30
CA ARG A 210 -7.77 4.85 0.21
C ARG A 210 -8.63 5.35 1.36
N LEU A 211 -9.82 4.78 1.56
CA LEU A 211 -10.72 5.22 2.63
C LEU A 211 -10.08 5.13 4.03
N VAL A 212 -9.28 4.08 4.26
CA VAL A 212 -8.54 3.89 5.51
C VAL A 212 -7.39 4.90 5.67
N ASN A 213 -6.65 5.18 4.60
CA ASN A 213 -5.63 6.24 4.59
C ASN A 213 -6.25 7.59 4.98
N ASP A 214 -7.42 7.94 4.43
CA ASP A 214 -8.07 9.24 4.65
C ASP A 214 -8.49 9.45 6.08
N LEU A 215 -9.03 8.39 6.68
CA LEU A 215 -9.36 8.41 8.09
C LEU A 215 -8.12 8.69 8.93
N GLY A 216 -6.99 8.05 8.61
CA GLY A 216 -5.72 8.21 9.32
C GLY A 216 -4.99 9.54 9.08
N THR A 217 -5.18 10.18 7.92
CA THR A 217 -4.46 11.41 7.53
C THR A 217 -5.27 12.69 7.67
N SER A 218 -6.59 12.59 7.77
CA SER A 218 -7.52 13.74 7.83
C SER A 218 -7.22 14.81 8.88
N SER A 219 -6.65 14.44 10.04
CA SER A 219 -6.29 15.39 11.09
C SER A 219 -5.17 16.36 10.65
N VAL A 220 -4.21 15.86 9.87
CA VAL A 220 -3.11 16.64 9.29
C VAL A 220 -3.62 17.50 8.13
N SER A 221 -4.51 16.96 7.29
CA SER A 221 -5.10 17.67 6.15
C SER A 221 -5.80 18.99 6.56
N ASN A 222 -6.45 19.00 7.72
CA ASN A 222 -7.11 20.17 8.29
C ASN A 222 -6.15 21.31 8.70
N THR A 223 -4.86 21.02 8.92
CA THR A 223 -3.87 22.03 9.37
C THR A 223 -3.11 22.71 8.22
N HIS A 224 -3.06 22.08 7.04
CA HIS A 224 -2.27 22.53 5.89
C HIS A 224 -3.13 23.03 4.72
N ASN A 225 -4.45 23.25 4.91
CA ASN A 225 -5.39 23.52 3.81
C ASN A 225 -5.31 22.48 2.68
N ILE A 226 -4.99 21.21 3.00
CA ILE A 226 -5.00 20.12 2.01
C ILE A 226 -6.44 19.65 1.88
N ILE A 227 -7.09 20.06 0.79
CA ILE A 227 -8.55 20.06 0.62
C ILE A 227 -9.16 18.67 0.31
N LEU A 228 -8.38 17.62 0.03
CA LEU A 228 -8.93 16.45 -0.72
C LEU A 228 -8.82 15.10 0.00
N VAL A 229 -9.36 15.10 1.22
CA VAL A 229 -9.92 13.97 1.96
C VAL A 229 -11.22 13.37 1.39
N SER A 230 -11.47 12.06 1.34
CA SER A 230 -12.84 11.53 1.11
C SER A 230 -13.86 12.07 2.12
N ILE A 231 -13.43 12.34 3.36
CA ILE A 231 -14.24 12.96 4.41
C ILE A 231 -14.73 14.35 3.97
N GLN A 232 -13.84 15.22 3.52
CA GLN A 232 -14.15 16.58 3.07
C GLN A 232 -15.04 16.58 1.82
N CYS A 233 -14.79 15.67 0.87
CA CYS A 233 -15.65 15.53 -0.31
C CYS A 233 -17.10 15.18 0.08
N TYR A 234 -17.27 14.25 1.03
CA TYR A 234 -18.60 13.89 1.53
C TYR A 234 -19.27 15.04 2.29
N MET A 235 -18.53 15.73 3.17
CA MET A 235 -19.06 16.89 3.89
C MET A 235 -19.51 18.00 2.94
N TYR A 236 -18.74 18.27 1.89
CA TYR A 236 -19.07 19.26 0.87
C TYR A 236 -20.32 18.88 0.08
N GLU A 237 -20.42 17.63 -0.37
CA GLU A 237 -21.55 17.14 -1.18
C GLU A 237 -22.86 17.08 -0.39
N SER A 238 -22.80 16.66 0.88
CA SER A 238 -24.00 16.35 1.69
C SER A 238 -24.37 17.43 2.72
N GLY A 239 -23.44 18.33 3.06
CA GLY A 239 -23.56 19.26 4.19
C GLY A 239 -23.44 18.58 5.57
N ALA A 240 -22.97 17.33 5.63
CA ALA A 240 -22.82 16.57 6.87
C ALA A 240 -21.69 17.12 7.76
N SER A 241 -21.79 16.85 9.05
CA SER A 241 -20.69 17.09 10.00
C SER A 241 -19.51 16.12 9.76
N GLU A 242 -18.33 16.45 10.28
CA GLU A 242 -17.16 15.56 10.18
C GLU A 242 -17.44 14.18 10.84
N GLU A 243 -18.12 14.14 11.98
CA GLU A 243 -18.47 12.89 12.66
C GLU A 243 -19.36 12.01 11.77
N GLU A 244 -20.38 12.60 11.13
CA GLU A 244 -21.26 11.89 10.20
C GLU A 244 -20.51 11.41 8.96
N ALA A 245 -19.60 12.23 8.44
CA ALA A 245 -18.75 11.88 7.31
C ALA A 245 -17.83 10.70 7.64
N ARG A 246 -17.10 10.74 8.75
CA ARG A 246 -16.25 9.63 9.20
C ARG A 246 -17.05 8.34 9.38
N LYS A 247 -18.26 8.45 9.95
CA LYS A 247 -19.19 7.30 10.08
C LYS A 247 -19.66 6.77 8.73
N HIS A 248 -19.87 7.64 7.74
CA HIS A 248 -20.18 7.24 6.38
C HIS A 248 -19.01 6.49 5.74
N ILE A 249 -17.78 7.02 5.85
CA ILE A 249 -16.57 6.38 5.33
C ILE A 249 -16.36 4.98 5.93
N TRP A 250 -16.58 4.79 7.24
CA TRP A 250 -16.54 3.44 7.85
C TRP A 250 -17.57 2.47 7.25
N LYS A 251 -18.78 2.94 6.92
CA LYS A 251 -19.78 2.09 6.24
C LYS A 251 -19.35 1.69 4.84
N LEU A 252 -18.64 2.57 4.12
CA LEU A 252 -18.07 2.24 2.82
C LEU A 252 -16.97 1.19 2.96
N ILE A 253 -16.08 1.33 3.95
CA ILE A 253 -15.06 0.31 4.26
C ILE A 253 -15.70 -1.06 4.54
N ASP A 254 -16.77 -1.10 5.36
CA ASP A 254 -17.51 -2.33 5.63
C ASP A 254 -18.16 -2.94 4.38
N ALA A 255 -18.61 -2.10 3.45
CA ALA A 255 -19.20 -2.55 2.18
C ALA A 255 -18.14 -3.12 1.24
N GLU A 256 -16.98 -2.47 1.11
CA GLU A 256 -15.86 -2.97 0.30
C GLU A 256 -15.31 -4.28 0.84
N TRP A 257 -15.22 -4.45 2.17
CA TRP A 257 -14.85 -5.74 2.77
C TRP A 257 -15.78 -6.88 2.37
N LYS A 258 -17.09 -6.63 2.25
CA LYS A 258 -18.05 -7.65 1.81
C LYS A 258 -17.77 -8.06 0.36
N LYS A 259 -17.53 -7.10 -0.53
CA LYS A 259 -17.18 -7.37 -1.94
C LYS A 259 -15.88 -8.18 -2.06
N ILE A 260 -14.84 -7.78 -1.33
CA ILE A 260 -13.56 -8.52 -1.27
C ILE A 260 -13.77 -9.98 -0.82
N ASN A 261 -14.62 -10.20 0.19
CA ASN A 261 -14.92 -11.54 0.68
C ASN A 261 -15.72 -12.37 -0.33
N GLU A 262 -16.63 -11.75 -1.08
CA GLU A 262 -17.37 -12.39 -2.18
C GLU A 262 -16.41 -12.78 -3.31
N ASP A 263 -15.58 -11.85 -3.78
CA ASP A 263 -14.61 -12.06 -4.86
C ASP A 263 -13.64 -13.20 -4.56
N GLN A 264 -13.16 -13.29 -3.32
CA GLN A 264 -12.28 -14.39 -2.87
C GLN A 264 -12.91 -15.77 -3.08
N MET A 265 -14.23 -15.88 -3.00
CA MET A 265 -14.98 -17.14 -3.07
C MET A 265 -15.37 -17.50 -4.52
N THR A 266 -15.23 -16.55 -5.45
CA THR A 266 -15.51 -16.79 -6.87
C THR A 266 -14.34 -17.45 -7.59
N LYS A 267 -14.63 -18.06 -8.75
CA LYS A 267 -13.55 -18.54 -9.64
C LYS A 267 -12.85 -17.33 -10.26
N SER A 268 -11.63 -17.08 -9.81
CA SER A 268 -10.78 -16.01 -10.35
C SER A 268 -9.81 -16.53 -11.40
N LEU A 269 -9.44 -15.65 -12.32
CA LEU A 269 -8.33 -15.85 -13.27
C LEU A 269 -6.96 -15.80 -12.57
N PHE A 270 -6.92 -15.21 -11.37
CA PHE A 270 -5.70 -15.10 -10.58
C PHE A 270 -5.55 -16.26 -9.61
N SER A 271 -4.30 -16.63 -9.33
CA SER A 271 -4.01 -17.61 -8.29
C SER A 271 -4.53 -17.14 -6.93
N ARG A 272 -4.97 -18.08 -6.10
CA ARG A 272 -5.37 -17.80 -4.71
C ARG A 272 -4.32 -16.98 -3.95
N LYS A 273 -3.04 -17.30 -4.17
CA LYS A 273 -1.91 -16.59 -3.59
C LYS A 273 -1.89 -15.10 -3.95
N TYR A 274 -2.19 -14.76 -5.20
CA TYR A 274 -2.27 -13.37 -5.66
C TYR A 274 -3.47 -12.64 -5.04
N ILE A 275 -4.63 -13.29 -4.97
CA ILE A 275 -5.83 -12.73 -4.31
C ILE A 275 -5.52 -12.45 -2.83
N GLU A 276 -4.84 -13.38 -2.16
CA GLU A 276 -4.41 -13.19 -0.77
C GLU A 276 -3.46 -12.00 -0.60
N MET A 277 -2.60 -11.68 -1.59
CA MET A 277 -1.75 -10.49 -1.58
C MET A 277 -2.58 -9.20 -1.69
N ALA A 278 -3.60 -9.15 -2.56
CA ALA A 278 -4.52 -8.02 -2.67
C ALA A 278 -5.32 -7.79 -1.37
N ILE A 279 -5.83 -8.86 -0.76
CA ILE A 279 -6.48 -8.78 0.55
C ILE A 279 -5.51 -8.30 1.64
N SER A 280 -4.25 -8.76 1.56
CA SER A 280 -3.23 -8.39 2.54
C SER A 280 -2.82 -6.93 2.42
N HIS A 281 -2.89 -6.34 1.22
CA HIS A 281 -2.75 -4.90 1.02
C HIS A 281 -3.76 -4.10 1.86
N ALA A 282 -5.04 -4.47 1.80
CA ALA A 282 -6.11 -3.89 2.62
C ALA A 282 -5.89 -4.13 4.14
N ARG A 283 -5.38 -5.30 4.54
CA ARG A 283 -5.08 -5.58 5.96
C ARG A 283 -3.91 -4.76 6.49
N VAL A 284 -2.95 -4.45 5.64
CA VAL A 284 -1.78 -3.65 6.00
C VAL A 284 -2.16 -2.19 6.19
N SER A 285 -3.00 -1.64 5.31
CA SER A 285 -3.47 -0.26 5.46
C SER A 285 -4.19 -0.05 6.79
N ILE A 286 -5.07 -0.98 7.19
CA ILE A 286 -5.76 -0.92 8.49
C ILE A 286 -4.77 -0.93 9.66
N MET A 287 -3.69 -1.70 9.56
CA MET A 287 -2.68 -1.76 10.62
C MET A 287 -1.86 -0.47 10.72
N ILE A 288 -1.54 0.13 9.57
CA ILE A 288 -0.71 1.35 9.49
C ILE A 288 -1.51 2.59 9.88
N TYR A 289 -2.74 2.70 9.41
CA TYR A 289 -3.61 3.86 9.64
C TYR A 289 -4.64 3.63 10.76
N GLN A 290 -4.38 2.68 11.66
CA GLN A 290 -5.34 2.29 12.70
C GLN A 290 -5.71 3.45 13.63
N LYS A 291 -4.74 4.34 13.90
CA LYS A 291 -4.89 5.48 14.80
C LYS A 291 -4.74 6.79 14.06
N ASP A 292 -3.58 6.99 13.43
CA ASP A 292 -3.19 8.19 12.69
C ASP A 292 -2.33 7.79 11.47
N ASP A 293 -1.64 8.75 10.84
CA ASP A 293 -0.72 8.52 9.73
C ASP A 293 0.57 7.79 10.16
N GLY A 294 0.46 6.48 10.38
CA GLY A 294 1.59 5.61 10.70
C GLY A 294 2.55 5.34 9.54
N PHE A 295 2.29 5.88 8.35
CA PHE A 295 3.19 5.75 7.20
C PHE A 295 4.07 7.00 7.05
N GLY A 296 3.44 8.17 7.02
CA GLY A 296 4.09 9.46 6.81
C GLY A 296 4.77 10.01 8.06
N ILE A 297 4.27 9.69 9.26
CA ILE A 297 4.79 10.17 10.54
C ILE A 297 5.59 9.06 11.22
N GLU A 298 6.76 9.43 11.78
CA GLU A 298 7.49 8.52 12.69
C GLU A 298 6.74 8.44 14.02
N ASP A 299 5.98 7.37 14.17
CA ASP A 299 5.27 7.05 15.41
C ASP A 299 5.94 5.91 16.17
N ASN A 300 5.98 6.04 17.50
CA ASN A 300 6.52 5.03 18.41
C ASN A 300 5.75 3.70 18.29
N GLU A 301 4.43 3.70 18.04
CA GLU A 301 3.68 2.45 17.94
C GLU A 301 4.06 1.64 16.70
N ILE A 302 4.22 2.30 15.55
CA ILE A 302 4.70 1.64 14.33
C ILE A 302 6.14 1.17 14.53
N MET A 303 6.97 1.97 15.22
CA MET A 303 8.33 1.58 15.56
C MET A 303 8.37 0.34 16.45
N ASP A 304 7.51 0.24 17.46
CA ASP A 304 7.40 -0.93 18.34
C ASP A 304 7.01 -2.19 17.54
N LYS A 305 6.07 -2.05 16.60
CA LYS A 305 5.70 -3.13 15.66
C LYS A 305 6.89 -3.53 14.79
N VAL A 306 7.65 -2.58 14.25
CA VAL A 306 8.88 -2.82 13.45
C VAL A 306 9.93 -3.57 14.27
N LEU A 307 10.20 -3.10 15.50
CA LEU A 307 11.17 -3.73 16.41
C LEU A 307 10.76 -5.17 16.73
N SER A 308 9.48 -5.41 17.04
CA SER A 308 8.96 -6.74 17.31
C SER A 308 9.01 -7.66 16.07
N LEU A 309 8.78 -7.14 14.87
CA LEU A 309 8.75 -7.93 13.65
C LEU A 309 10.14 -8.29 13.14
N PHE A 310 11.09 -7.35 13.21
CA PHE A 310 12.35 -7.44 12.47
C PHE A 310 13.61 -7.43 13.32
N VAL A 311 13.53 -7.02 14.60
CA VAL A 311 14.71 -6.82 15.44
C VAL A 311 14.74 -7.77 16.63
N HIS A 312 13.64 -7.95 17.34
CA HIS A 312 13.58 -8.74 18.57
C HIS A 312 13.04 -10.16 18.29
N PRO A 313 13.89 -11.21 18.31
CA PRO A 313 13.44 -12.57 18.20
C PRO A 313 12.64 -12.99 19.44
N ILE A 314 11.80 -14.02 19.29
CA ILE A 314 11.11 -14.64 20.42
C ILE A 314 12.09 -15.56 21.13
N ILE A 315 12.23 -15.42 22.44
CA ILE A 315 13.10 -16.27 23.25
C ILE A 315 12.39 -17.61 23.44
N LEU A 316 13.12 -18.72 23.21
CA LEU A 316 12.56 -20.05 23.45
C LEU A 316 12.27 -20.25 24.95
N PRO A 317 11.13 -20.87 25.32
CA PRO A 317 10.84 -21.24 26.69
C PRO A 317 11.94 -22.18 27.21
N LYS A 318 12.36 -21.98 28.47
CA LYS A 318 13.35 -22.84 29.13
C LYS A 318 12.78 -24.17 29.58
#